data_AF-A0AAU7ATM6-F1
#
_entry.id   AF-A0AAU7ATM6-F1
#
_cell.length_a   1.000
_cell.length_b   1.000
_cell.length_c   1.000
_cell.angle_alpha   90.00
_cell.angle_beta   90.00
_cell.angle_gamma   90.00
#
_symmetry.space_group_name_H-M   'P 1'
#
loop_
_entity.id
_entity.type
_entity.pdbx_description
1 polymer ?
#
loop_
_entity_poly.entity_id
_entity_poly.type
_entity_poly.pdbx_seq_one_letter_code
_entity_poly.pdbx_strand_id
1 'polypeptide(L)'
;MSDVRGVRATVSGVVTGVGFRQATVERALALGVLGWVRNADDGTVEVHAEGLPDAVDSLVAFLDDGPAAARVRAVDAAPHKVEGHEQFAIRGVPAGVFVVQEHAATARHFDLRLEVDGVMRSWAVPKGPSLDPATKRMAIEVEDHGLAHNDVEGPLGDGAVIVWDRGVYEQGGRVPWPEALQRGHAVFVLHGEKLQGGFALQRTARPAAKPQWLLIKRRDDAARPGSDIAAERPESVKSGRTLDELLADGR
;
A
#
# COMPACT_ATOMS: atom_id res chain seq x y z
N MET A 1 -27.02 1.42 15.13
CA MET A 1 -25.65 1.56 14.60
C MET A 1 -25.78 2.46 13.39
N SER A 2 -25.24 3.67 13.46
CA SER A 2 -25.24 4.59 12.31
C SER A 2 -24.46 3.94 11.18
N ASP A 3 -25.09 3.76 10.02
CA ASP A 3 -24.45 3.15 8.86
C ASP A 3 -23.37 4.09 8.31
N VAL A 4 -22.14 3.61 8.21
CA VAL A 4 -21.01 4.38 7.67
C VAL A 4 -21.08 4.30 6.15
N ARG A 5 -20.93 5.43 5.46
CA ARG A 5 -20.87 5.47 3.98
C ARG A 5 -19.50 5.88 3.48
N GLY A 6 -19.15 5.42 2.28
CA GLY A 6 -18.00 5.87 1.51
C GLY A 6 -18.41 6.76 0.34
N VAL A 7 -17.58 7.72 -0.02
CA VAL A 7 -17.71 8.58 -1.21
C VAL A 7 -16.35 8.74 -1.87
N ARG A 8 -16.32 8.65 -3.20
CA ARG A 8 -15.18 9.07 -4.03
C ARG A 8 -15.57 10.39 -4.69
N ALA A 9 -14.68 11.38 -4.62
CA ALA A 9 -14.89 12.67 -5.27
C ALA A 9 -13.67 13.10 -6.09
N THR A 10 -13.92 13.74 -7.23
CA THR A 10 -12.92 14.37 -8.08
C THR A 10 -13.23 15.85 -8.17
N VAL A 11 -12.27 16.69 -7.77
CA VAL A 11 -12.37 18.14 -7.77
C VAL A 11 -11.51 18.71 -8.89
N SER A 12 -12.09 19.53 -9.74
CA SER A 12 -11.38 20.18 -10.85
C SER A 12 -11.42 21.71 -10.73
N GLY A 13 -10.42 22.39 -11.29
CA GLY A 13 -10.28 23.84 -11.25
C GLY A 13 -8.85 24.26 -10.87
N VAL A 14 -8.70 25.40 -10.21
CA VAL A 14 -7.42 25.81 -9.60
C VAL A 14 -7.36 25.22 -8.19
N VAL A 15 -6.94 23.95 -8.10
CA VAL A 15 -6.99 23.16 -6.86
C VAL A 15 -5.64 22.55 -6.46
N THR A 16 -4.62 22.66 -7.31
CA THR A 16 -3.24 22.26 -7.01
C THR A 16 -2.38 23.45 -6.63
N GLY A 17 -1.45 23.27 -5.68
CA GLY A 17 -0.55 24.35 -5.25
C GLY A 17 -1.20 25.44 -4.38
N VAL A 18 -2.47 25.27 -4.02
CA VAL A 18 -3.28 26.25 -3.26
C VAL A 18 -3.66 25.77 -1.84
N GLY A 19 -2.99 24.73 -1.34
CA GLY A 19 -3.27 24.17 -0.01
C GLY A 19 -4.55 23.32 0.09
N PHE A 20 -5.16 22.94 -1.04
CA PHE A 20 -6.44 22.20 -1.08
C PHE A 20 -6.39 20.89 -0.28
N ARG A 21 -5.34 20.09 -0.46
CA ARG A 21 -5.18 18.81 0.23
C ARG A 21 -5.10 18.99 1.76
N GLN A 22 -4.31 19.97 2.21
CA GLN A 22 -4.17 20.30 3.64
C GLN A 22 -5.51 20.74 4.24
N ALA A 23 -6.21 21.68 3.59
CA ALA A 23 -7.50 22.15 4.06
C ALA A 23 -8.55 21.02 4.09
N THR A 24 -8.51 20.10 3.13
CA THR A 24 -9.36 18.90 3.11
C THR A 24 -9.09 17.98 4.30
N VAL A 25 -7.81 17.75 4.64
CA VAL A 25 -7.43 16.96 5.83
C VAL A 25 -7.95 17.63 7.11
N GLU A 26 -7.71 18.93 7.28
CA GLU A 26 -8.17 19.69 8.44
C GLU A 26 -9.69 19.60 8.60
N ARG A 27 -10.42 19.78 7.49
CA ARG A 27 -11.88 19.67 7.48
C ARG A 27 -12.36 18.27 7.81
N ALA A 28 -11.77 17.25 7.20
CA ALA A 28 -12.12 15.85 7.46
C ALA A 28 -11.89 15.47 8.93
N LEU A 29 -10.76 15.90 9.51
CA LEU A 29 -10.45 15.69 10.93
C LEU A 29 -11.50 16.36 11.84
N ALA A 30 -11.89 17.60 11.55
CA ALA A 30 -12.91 18.31 12.31
C ALA A 30 -14.29 17.64 12.26
N LEU A 31 -14.59 16.93 11.16
CA LEU A 31 -15.84 16.21 10.93
C LEU A 31 -15.79 14.74 11.39
N GLY A 32 -14.62 14.24 11.81
CA GLY A 32 -14.43 12.82 12.13
C GLY A 32 -14.50 11.89 10.92
N VAL A 33 -14.24 12.41 9.71
CA VAL A 33 -14.22 11.65 8.45
C VAL A 33 -12.84 11.01 8.24
N LEU A 34 -12.82 9.76 7.78
CA LEU A 34 -11.62 8.99 7.45
C LEU A 34 -11.49 8.86 5.92
N GLY A 35 -10.31 8.52 5.41
CA GLY A 35 -10.08 8.40 3.97
C GLY A 35 -8.76 9.01 3.51
N TRP A 36 -8.79 9.68 2.37
CA TRP A 36 -7.59 10.31 1.83
C TRP A 36 -7.88 11.39 0.80
N VAL A 37 -6.87 12.21 0.52
CA VAL A 37 -6.87 13.19 -0.56
C VAL A 37 -5.53 13.16 -1.32
N ARG A 38 -5.54 13.21 -2.65
CA ARG A 38 -4.32 13.35 -3.48
C ARG A 38 -4.53 14.29 -4.65
N ASN A 39 -3.43 14.76 -5.22
CA ASN A 39 -3.45 15.32 -6.56
C ASN A 39 -3.37 14.17 -7.56
N ALA A 40 -4.11 14.27 -8.64
CA ALA A 40 -3.93 13.42 -9.82
C ALA A 40 -2.98 14.11 -10.83
N ASP A 41 -2.47 13.32 -11.77
CA ASP A 41 -1.50 13.78 -12.78
C ASP A 41 -2.11 14.78 -13.77
N ASP A 42 -3.44 14.79 -13.92
CA ASP A 42 -4.19 15.72 -14.76
C ASP A 42 -4.48 17.08 -14.09
N GLY A 43 -3.98 17.29 -12.88
CA GLY A 43 -4.18 18.51 -12.11
C GLY A 43 -5.49 18.56 -11.31
N THR A 44 -6.27 17.48 -11.27
CA THR A 44 -7.42 17.36 -10.37
C THR A 44 -6.99 16.96 -8.96
N VAL A 45 -7.92 17.09 -8.00
CA VAL A 45 -7.79 16.55 -6.64
C VAL A 45 -8.79 15.42 -6.47
N GLU A 46 -8.31 14.25 -6.10
CA GLU A 46 -9.15 13.10 -5.78
C GLU A 46 -9.27 12.92 -4.27
N VAL A 47 -10.47 12.58 -3.81
CA VAL A 47 -10.80 12.38 -2.40
C VAL A 47 -11.53 11.05 -2.24
N HIS A 48 -11.14 10.31 -1.19
CA HIS A 48 -11.96 9.27 -0.59
C HIS A 48 -12.40 9.72 0.78
N ALA A 49 -13.68 9.57 1.09
CA ALA A 49 -14.24 9.95 2.38
C ALA A 49 -15.14 8.85 2.93
N GLU A 50 -14.92 8.47 4.18
CA GLU A 50 -15.68 7.46 4.91
C GLU A 50 -16.10 8.01 6.27
N GLY A 51 -17.38 7.88 6.60
CA GLY A 51 -17.88 8.35 7.89
C GLY A 51 -19.40 8.32 7.99
N LEU A 52 -19.90 9.02 9.02
CA LEU A 52 -21.34 9.26 9.16
C LEU A 52 -21.85 10.05 7.94
N PRO A 53 -23.07 9.78 7.44
CA PRO A 53 -23.60 10.41 6.23
C PRO A 53 -23.47 11.94 6.24
N ASP A 54 -23.99 12.60 7.28
CA ASP A 54 -23.96 14.06 7.42
C ASP A 54 -22.54 14.64 7.47
N ALA A 55 -21.59 13.92 8.08
CA ALA A 55 -20.19 14.32 8.16
C ALA A 55 -19.52 14.23 6.78
N VAL A 56 -19.79 13.15 6.03
CA VAL A 56 -19.29 13.01 4.67
C VAL A 56 -19.94 14.04 3.74
N ASP A 57 -21.26 14.30 3.86
CA ASP A 57 -21.95 15.34 3.08
C ASP A 57 -21.34 16.73 3.36
N SER A 58 -21.06 17.02 4.64
CA SER A 58 -20.40 18.26 5.05
C SER A 58 -18.98 18.40 4.52
N LEU A 59 -18.25 17.28 4.34
CA LEU A 59 -16.94 17.30 3.70
C LEU A 59 -17.08 17.54 2.19
N VAL A 60 -18.00 16.86 1.51
CA VAL A 60 -18.26 17.04 0.07
C VAL A 60 -18.68 18.47 -0.24
N ALA A 61 -19.55 19.07 0.57
CA ALA A 61 -19.92 20.48 0.44
C ALA A 61 -18.70 21.40 0.55
N PHE A 62 -17.79 21.12 1.49
CA PHE A 62 -16.54 21.87 1.60
C PHE A 62 -15.65 21.71 0.35
N LEU A 63 -15.68 20.57 -0.35
CA LEU A 63 -14.90 20.40 -1.58
C LEU A 63 -15.38 21.32 -2.72
N ASP A 64 -16.64 21.76 -2.68
CA ASP A 64 -17.21 22.69 -3.67
C ASP A 64 -16.73 24.13 -3.42
N ASP A 65 -16.57 24.51 -2.15
CA ASP A 65 -16.03 25.83 -1.78
C ASP A 65 -14.49 25.87 -1.88
N GLY A 66 -13.81 24.85 -1.34
CA GLY A 66 -12.37 24.79 -1.20
C GLY A 66 -11.77 25.81 -0.22
N PRO A 67 -10.43 25.84 -0.04
CA PRO A 67 -9.76 26.90 0.69
C PRO A 67 -9.80 28.22 -0.09
N ALA A 68 -9.57 29.35 0.60
CA ALA A 68 -9.69 30.70 0.03
C ALA A 68 -8.86 30.96 -1.25
N ALA A 69 -7.74 30.26 -1.43
CA ALA A 69 -6.88 30.39 -2.61
C ALA A 69 -7.32 29.50 -3.80
N ALA A 70 -8.25 28.58 -3.59
CA ALA A 70 -8.74 27.68 -4.62
C ALA A 70 -9.84 28.34 -5.47
N ARG A 71 -9.97 27.86 -6.70
CA ARG A 71 -11.15 28.12 -7.55
C ARG A 71 -11.66 26.79 -8.04
N VAL A 72 -12.66 26.26 -7.36
CA VAL A 72 -13.32 25.02 -7.76
C VAL A 72 -14.23 25.30 -8.95
N ARG A 73 -14.12 24.48 -9.98
CA ARG A 73 -14.96 24.53 -11.17
C ARG A 73 -16.08 23.49 -11.11
N ALA A 74 -15.74 22.30 -10.63
CA ALA A 74 -16.69 21.20 -10.47
C ALA A 74 -16.17 20.18 -9.46
N VAL A 75 -17.10 19.61 -8.70
CA VAL A 75 -16.92 18.42 -7.88
C VAL A 75 -17.80 17.31 -8.45
N ASP A 76 -17.19 16.21 -8.86
CA ASP A 76 -17.92 14.98 -9.18
C ASP A 76 -17.77 14.00 -8.02
N ALA A 77 -18.84 13.79 -7.26
CA ALA A 77 -18.86 12.94 -6.07
C ALA A 77 -19.89 11.82 -6.22
N ALA A 78 -19.47 10.58 -5.99
CA ALA A 78 -20.31 9.41 -6.09
C ALA A 78 -20.17 8.50 -4.87
N PRO A 79 -21.24 7.79 -4.46
CA PRO A 79 -21.15 6.74 -3.45
C PRO A 79 -20.06 5.72 -3.81
N HIS A 80 -19.27 5.32 -2.82
CA HIS A 80 -18.19 4.37 -2.97
C HIS A 80 -18.17 3.38 -1.81
N LYS A 81 -17.54 2.22 -2.02
CA LYS A 81 -17.38 1.21 -0.96
C LYS A 81 -16.52 1.77 0.18
N VAL A 82 -16.82 1.36 1.41
CA VAL A 82 -15.97 1.59 2.58
C VAL A 82 -14.78 0.62 2.53
N GLU A 83 -13.58 1.17 2.49
CA GLU A 83 -12.26 0.54 2.49
C GLU A 83 -11.68 0.39 3.91
N GLY A 84 -12.29 1.08 4.89
CA GLY A 84 -12.01 0.96 6.31
C GLY A 84 -10.75 1.70 6.71
N HIS A 85 -10.57 2.92 6.18
CA HIS A 85 -9.38 3.72 6.46
C HIS A 85 -9.23 3.99 7.95
N GLU A 86 -8.00 3.93 8.43
CA GLU A 86 -7.72 4.21 9.83
C GLU A 86 -7.55 5.71 10.06
N GLN A 87 -7.29 6.53 9.04
CA GLN A 87 -7.06 7.97 9.17
C GLN A 87 -7.61 8.72 7.95
N PHE A 88 -7.59 10.05 7.99
CA PHE A 88 -7.66 10.88 6.78
C PHE A 88 -6.27 11.41 6.46
N ALA A 89 -5.70 11.03 5.31
CA ALA A 89 -4.31 11.36 4.97
C ALA A 89 -4.14 11.93 3.56
N ILE A 90 -3.05 12.67 3.37
CA ILE A 90 -2.60 13.03 2.03
C ILE A 90 -1.91 11.80 1.41
N ARG A 91 -2.37 11.42 0.21
CA ARG A 91 -1.78 10.38 -0.65
C ARG A 91 -0.93 11.03 -1.74
N GLY A 92 -0.08 10.24 -2.40
CA GLY A 92 0.87 10.69 -3.42
C GLY A 92 2.21 11.17 -2.88
N VAL A 93 2.56 10.83 -1.63
CA VAL A 93 3.86 11.15 -1.03
C VAL A 93 4.54 9.84 -0.62
N PRO A 94 5.62 9.43 -1.32
CA PRO A 94 6.36 8.22 -0.99
C PRO A 94 6.93 8.27 0.43
N ALA A 95 6.76 7.18 1.16
CA ALA A 95 7.43 6.93 2.45
C ALA A 95 8.77 6.19 2.28
N GLY A 96 8.97 5.50 1.15
CA GLY A 96 10.20 4.80 0.80
C GLY A 96 10.01 3.88 -0.40
N VAL A 97 11.05 3.11 -0.74
CA VAL A 97 10.95 2.05 -1.76
C VAL A 97 10.56 0.70 -1.17
N PHE A 98 10.03 -0.18 -2.01
CA PHE A 98 9.85 -1.58 -1.69
C PHE A 98 10.36 -2.48 -2.80
N VAL A 99 10.70 -3.71 -2.42
CA VAL A 99 11.01 -4.80 -3.34
C VAL A 99 10.38 -6.08 -2.82
N VAL A 100 9.94 -6.93 -3.74
CA VAL A 100 9.59 -8.32 -3.48
C VAL A 100 10.52 -9.18 -4.32
N GLN A 101 11.34 -9.98 -3.67
CA GLN A 101 12.21 -10.96 -4.34
C GLN A 101 11.59 -12.34 -4.20
N GLU A 102 11.55 -13.11 -5.28
CA GLU A 102 11.22 -14.54 -5.19
C GLU A 102 12.53 -15.33 -5.14
N HIS A 103 12.66 -16.21 -4.15
CA HIS A 103 13.90 -16.88 -3.82
C HIS A 103 13.67 -18.39 -3.76
N ALA A 104 14.42 -19.14 -4.58
CA ALA A 104 14.58 -20.58 -4.44
C ALA A 104 15.83 -20.83 -3.59
N ALA A 105 15.63 -21.03 -2.28
CA ALA A 105 16.66 -21.52 -1.36
C ALA A 105 16.33 -22.98 -0.97
N THR A 106 16.48 -23.34 0.31
CA THR A 106 16.00 -24.63 0.84
C THR A 106 14.50 -24.85 0.60
N ALA A 107 13.74 -23.76 0.57
CA ALA A 107 12.35 -23.73 0.13
C ALA A 107 12.10 -22.44 -0.68
N ARG A 108 11.20 -22.53 -1.66
CA ARG A 108 10.72 -21.37 -2.44
C ARG A 108 9.90 -20.46 -1.53
N HIS A 109 10.24 -19.17 -1.51
CA HIS A 109 9.54 -18.14 -0.76
C HIS A 109 9.70 -16.77 -1.42
N PHE A 110 9.00 -15.77 -0.90
CA PHE A 110 9.11 -14.39 -1.34
C PHE A 110 9.62 -13.51 -0.20
N ASP A 111 10.66 -12.73 -0.41
CA ASP A 111 11.12 -11.72 0.55
C ASP A 111 10.47 -10.38 0.22
N LEU A 112 9.49 -9.96 1.04
CA LEU A 112 8.96 -8.59 1.02
C LEU A 112 9.88 -7.68 1.82
N ARG A 113 10.29 -6.57 1.22
CA ARG A 113 11.15 -5.59 1.88
C ARG A 113 10.61 -4.18 1.74
N LEU A 114 10.60 -3.43 2.83
CA LEU A 114 10.21 -2.02 2.89
C LEU A 114 11.39 -1.19 3.41
N GLU A 115 11.76 -0.13 2.70
CA GLU A 115 12.75 0.83 3.19
C GLU A 115 12.16 1.64 4.36
N VAL A 116 12.74 1.52 5.55
CA VAL A 116 12.35 2.29 6.74
C VAL A 116 13.62 2.73 7.45
N ASP A 117 13.75 4.03 7.72
CA ASP A 117 14.94 4.64 8.35
C ASP A 117 16.27 4.22 7.68
N GLY A 118 16.29 4.17 6.35
CA GLY A 118 17.49 3.89 5.56
C GLY A 118 17.91 2.41 5.50
N VAL A 119 17.10 1.48 6.02
CA VAL A 119 17.34 0.03 5.91
C VAL A 119 16.12 -0.70 5.35
N MET A 120 16.34 -1.84 4.69
CA MET A 120 15.28 -2.68 4.16
C MET A 120 14.77 -3.63 5.24
N ARG A 121 13.70 -3.23 5.94
CA ARG A 121 12.95 -4.11 6.84
C ARG A 121 12.37 -5.24 6.03
N SER A 122 12.63 -6.48 6.44
CA SER A 122 12.47 -7.64 5.57
C SER A 122 11.61 -8.74 6.20
N TRP A 123 10.76 -9.35 5.39
CA TRP A 123 9.94 -10.49 5.77
C TRP A 123 9.94 -11.57 4.70
N ALA A 124 10.23 -12.81 5.11
CA ALA A 124 10.02 -13.99 4.29
C ALA A 124 8.54 -14.38 4.30
N VAL A 125 7.93 -14.49 3.13
CA VAL A 125 6.52 -14.80 2.87
C VAL A 125 6.46 -16.12 2.11
N PRO A 126 6.34 -17.28 2.79
CA PRO A 126 6.54 -18.59 2.16
C PRO A 126 5.62 -18.89 0.99
N LYS A 127 4.38 -18.38 1.03
CA LYS A 127 3.41 -18.57 -0.05
C LYS A 127 3.23 -17.32 -0.92
N GLY A 128 4.12 -16.34 -0.83
CA GLY A 128 4.01 -15.07 -1.54
C GLY A 128 2.86 -14.17 -1.06
N PRO A 129 2.77 -12.94 -1.60
CA PRO A 129 1.69 -12.01 -1.33
C PRO A 129 0.33 -12.51 -1.88
N SER A 130 -0.76 -11.87 -1.49
CA SER A 130 -2.09 -12.08 -2.07
C SER A 130 -2.73 -10.75 -2.41
N LEU A 131 -3.52 -10.70 -3.50
CA LEU A 131 -4.43 -9.61 -3.79
C LEU A 131 -5.86 -9.87 -3.26
N ASP A 132 -6.11 -11.03 -2.65
CA ASP A 132 -7.38 -11.35 -2.01
C ASP A 132 -7.38 -10.88 -0.54
N PRO A 133 -8.25 -9.92 -0.15
CA PRO A 133 -8.37 -9.45 1.24
C PRO A 133 -8.80 -10.53 2.25
N ALA A 134 -9.39 -11.65 1.80
CA ALA A 134 -9.75 -12.77 2.66
C ALA A 134 -8.55 -13.67 2.99
N THR A 135 -7.44 -13.57 2.23
CA THR A 135 -6.26 -14.41 2.41
C THR A 135 -5.22 -13.69 3.27
N LYS A 136 -4.91 -14.27 4.44
CA LYS A 136 -3.85 -13.81 5.34
C LYS A 136 -2.57 -14.59 5.04
N ARG A 137 -1.52 -13.93 4.56
CA ARG A 137 -0.22 -14.56 4.27
C ARG A 137 0.67 -14.45 5.49
N MET A 138 1.28 -15.56 5.91
CA MET A 138 2.32 -15.53 6.94
C MET A 138 3.54 -14.79 6.40
N ALA A 139 4.09 -13.88 7.20
CA ALA A 139 5.29 -13.11 6.93
C ALA A 139 6.23 -13.21 8.15
N ILE A 140 7.39 -13.82 7.97
CA ILE A 140 8.35 -14.07 9.05
C ILE A 140 9.42 -12.98 8.97
N GLU A 141 9.57 -12.21 10.04
CA GLU A 141 10.59 -11.14 10.07
C GLU A 141 12.00 -11.76 9.99
N VAL A 142 12.83 -11.21 9.10
CA VAL A 142 14.21 -11.63 8.88
C VAL A 142 15.14 -10.43 9.02
N GLU A 143 16.44 -10.68 8.97
CA GLU A 143 17.49 -9.68 9.14
C GLU A 143 17.30 -8.51 8.15
N ASP A 144 17.60 -7.30 8.60
CA ASP A 144 17.55 -6.11 7.74
C ASP A 144 18.58 -6.24 6.60
N HIS A 145 18.25 -5.68 5.44
CA HIS A 145 19.16 -5.65 4.29
C HIS A 145 19.50 -4.22 3.89
N GLY A 146 20.67 -4.02 3.31
CA GLY A 146 21.02 -2.74 2.67
C GLY A 146 20.36 -2.60 1.30
N LEU A 147 20.09 -1.37 0.85
CA LEU A 147 19.39 -1.08 -0.41
C LEU A 147 20.04 -1.72 -1.65
N ALA A 148 21.37 -1.96 -1.63
CA ALA A 148 22.08 -2.64 -2.70
C ALA A 148 21.53 -4.06 -3.00
N HIS A 149 20.83 -4.68 -2.05
CA HIS A 149 20.20 -5.99 -2.25
C HIS A 149 18.95 -5.93 -3.15
N ASN A 150 18.36 -4.75 -3.35
CA ASN A 150 17.09 -4.60 -4.07
C ASN A 150 17.19 -5.00 -5.55
N ASP A 151 18.38 -4.90 -6.14
CA ASP A 151 18.60 -5.20 -7.56
C ASP A 151 19.23 -6.59 -7.81
N VAL A 152 19.44 -7.38 -6.76
CA VAL A 152 20.04 -8.72 -6.86
C VAL A 152 19.06 -9.66 -7.56
N GLU A 153 19.54 -10.25 -8.66
CA GLU A 153 18.84 -11.22 -9.49
C GLU A 153 19.84 -12.17 -10.16
N GLY A 154 19.56 -13.46 -10.17
CA GLY A 154 20.39 -14.48 -10.78
C GLY A 154 20.56 -15.75 -9.94
N PRO A 155 21.42 -16.68 -10.38
CA PRO A 155 21.77 -17.88 -9.62
C PRO A 155 22.48 -17.53 -8.30
N LEU A 156 22.16 -18.27 -7.24
CA LEU A 156 22.74 -18.14 -5.89
C LEU A 156 23.03 -19.52 -5.31
N GLY A 157 24.27 -19.98 -5.40
CA GLY A 157 24.63 -21.33 -4.93
C GLY A 157 23.87 -22.41 -5.69
N ASP A 158 23.09 -23.23 -4.97
CA ASP A 158 22.16 -24.23 -5.52
C ASP A 158 20.77 -23.66 -5.85
N GLY A 159 20.57 -22.37 -5.59
CA GLY A 159 19.32 -21.64 -5.74
C GLY A 159 19.37 -20.55 -6.79
N ALA A 160 18.32 -19.72 -6.80
CA ALA A 160 18.24 -18.51 -7.62
C ALA A 160 17.32 -17.49 -6.94
N VAL A 161 17.46 -16.23 -7.33
CA VAL A 161 16.59 -15.13 -6.90
C VAL A 161 16.18 -14.28 -8.10
N ILE A 162 14.93 -13.83 -8.11
CA ILE A 162 14.43 -12.81 -9.05
C ILE A 162 13.86 -11.61 -8.31
N VAL A 163 13.93 -10.43 -8.94
CA VAL A 163 13.16 -9.26 -8.51
C VAL A 163 11.74 -9.42 -9.04
N TRP A 164 10.85 -9.98 -8.22
CA TRP A 164 9.48 -10.32 -8.62
C TRP A 164 8.56 -9.11 -8.69
N ASP A 165 8.74 -8.11 -7.82
CA ASP A 165 8.05 -6.81 -7.90
C ASP A 165 8.89 -5.72 -7.24
N ARG A 166 8.67 -4.47 -7.62
CA ARG A 166 9.33 -3.31 -7.00
C ARG A 166 8.52 -2.04 -7.21
N GLY A 167 8.77 -1.05 -6.37
CA GLY A 167 8.17 0.27 -6.53
C GLY A 167 8.38 1.15 -5.32
N VAL A 168 7.47 2.10 -5.15
CA VAL A 168 7.39 2.94 -3.95
C VAL A 168 6.20 2.57 -3.10
N TYR A 169 6.23 2.95 -1.83
CA TYR A 169 5.10 2.78 -0.94
C TYR A 169 4.81 4.04 -0.15
N GLU A 170 3.57 4.16 0.32
CA GLU A 170 3.10 5.29 1.13
C GLU A 170 2.66 4.81 2.51
N GLN A 171 2.75 5.68 3.51
CA GLN A 171 2.14 5.43 4.81
C GLN A 171 0.60 5.39 4.68
N GLY A 172 -0.03 4.36 5.23
CA GLY A 172 -1.48 4.17 5.19
C GLY A 172 -2.17 4.27 6.55
N GLY A 173 -1.44 4.10 7.66
CA GLY A 173 -1.97 4.11 9.02
C GLY A 173 -1.64 5.36 9.84
N ARG A 174 -2.34 5.53 10.98
CA ARG A 174 -2.16 6.67 11.92
C ARG A 174 -0.76 6.76 12.52
N VAL A 175 -0.12 5.62 12.73
CA VAL A 175 1.17 5.56 13.41
C VAL A 175 2.28 5.70 12.37
N PRO A 176 3.20 6.67 12.52
CA PRO A 176 4.31 6.85 11.60
C PRO A 176 5.31 5.69 11.68
N TRP A 177 6.09 5.55 10.61
CA TRP A 177 7.29 4.72 10.62
C TRP A 177 8.40 5.41 11.44
N PRO A 178 9.27 4.66 12.15
CA PRO A 178 9.30 3.20 12.32
C PRO A 178 8.34 2.67 13.40
N GLU A 179 7.67 3.55 14.15
CA GLU A 179 6.87 3.20 15.33
C GLU A 179 5.76 2.19 15.03
N ALA A 180 5.15 2.25 13.83
CA ALA A 180 4.15 1.29 13.37
C ALA A 180 4.63 -0.17 13.46
N LEU A 181 5.89 -0.44 13.09
CA LEU A 181 6.48 -1.77 13.23
C LEU A 181 6.70 -2.14 14.69
N GLN A 182 7.16 -1.21 15.52
CA GLN A 182 7.38 -1.47 16.94
C GLN A 182 6.07 -1.88 17.63
N ARG A 183 4.97 -1.18 17.31
CA ARG A 183 3.62 -1.50 17.78
C ARG A 183 3.04 -2.79 17.21
N GLY A 184 3.62 -3.33 16.13
CA GLY A 184 3.17 -4.58 15.53
C GLY A 184 1.98 -4.44 14.59
N HIS A 185 1.71 -3.23 14.11
CA HIS A 185 0.65 -2.98 13.13
C HIS A 185 1.07 -1.84 12.21
N ALA A 186 1.33 -2.16 10.95
CA ALA A 186 1.68 -1.20 9.93
C ALA A 186 0.72 -1.31 8.75
N VAL A 187 0.17 -0.17 8.32
CA VAL A 187 -0.70 -0.07 7.14
C VAL A 187 0.00 0.82 6.14
N PHE A 188 0.08 0.37 4.89
CA PHE A 188 0.79 1.05 3.81
C PHE A 188 0.09 0.81 2.47
N VAL A 189 0.41 1.61 1.46
CA VAL A 189 -0.07 1.44 0.09
C VAL A 189 1.13 1.20 -0.81
N LEU A 190 1.08 0.13 -1.60
CA LEU A 190 2.11 -0.21 -2.58
C LEU A 190 1.75 0.37 -3.94
N HIS A 191 2.78 0.85 -4.63
CA HIS A 191 2.74 1.32 -6.01
C HIS A 191 3.82 0.58 -6.81
N GLY A 192 3.60 -0.73 -7.03
CA GLY A 192 4.46 -1.56 -7.86
C GLY A 192 3.85 -1.94 -9.19
N GLU A 193 4.56 -2.81 -9.89
CA GLU A 193 4.12 -3.36 -11.18
C GLU A 193 3.08 -4.47 -11.01
N LYS A 194 3.13 -5.19 -9.89
CA LYS A 194 2.21 -6.29 -9.57
C LYS A 194 1.36 -6.01 -8.34
N LEU A 195 1.97 -5.50 -7.27
CA LEU A 195 1.28 -5.17 -6.03
C LEU A 195 0.89 -3.70 -6.02
N GLN A 196 -0.42 -3.46 -6.01
CA GLN A 196 -1.01 -2.14 -5.94
C GLN A 196 -2.01 -2.04 -4.79
N GLY A 197 -2.19 -0.83 -4.26
CA GLY A 197 -3.18 -0.53 -3.23
C GLY A 197 -2.71 -0.85 -1.81
N GLY A 198 -3.65 -0.83 -0.88
CA GLY A 198 -3.41 -0.96 0.56
C GLY A 198 -3.09 -2.38 0.99
N PHE A 199 -2.13 -2.48 1.92
CA PHE A 199 -1.74 -3.68 2.64
C PHE A 199 -1.57 -3.37 4.14
N ALA A 200 -1.61 -4.41 4.96
CA ALA A 200 -1.26 -4.34 6.38
C ALA A 200 -0.31 -5.47 6.76
N LEU A 201 0.65 -5.15 7.62
CA LEU A 201 1.46 -6.10 8.38
C LEU A 201 0.99 -6.07 9.83
N GLN A 202 0.51 -7.22 10.34
CA GLN A 202 0.05 -7.38 11.72
C GLN A 202 0.84 -8.46 12.43
N ARG A 203 1.60 -8.10 13.47
CA ARG A 203 2.40 -9.03 14.26
C ARG A 203 1.49 -9.91 15.12
N THR A 204 1.77 -11.20 15.14
CA THR A 204 1.09 -12.17 15.98
C THR A 204 1.73 -12.23 17.37
N ALA A 205 0.94 -12.57 18.39
CA ALA A 205 1.44 -12.73 19.75
C ALA A 205 2.00 -14.14 20.04
N ARG A 206 2.11 -15.02 19.04
CA ARG A 206 2.54 -16.41 19.25
C ARG A 206 4.05 -16.48 19.46
N PRO A 207 4.54 -17.22 20.47
CA PRO A 207 5.97 -17.48 20.61
C PRO A 207 6.52 -18.21 19.38
N ALA A 208 7.61 -17.69 18.83
CA ALA A 208 8.33 -18.27 17.70
C ALA A 208 9.80 -17.81 17.76
N ALA A 209 10.69 -18.53 17.06
CA ALA A 209 12.11 -18.19 17.01
C ALA A 209 12.39 -16.81 16.36
N LYS A 210 11.58 -16.45 15.36
CA LYS A 210 11.55 -15.11 14.74
C LYS A 210 10.13 -14.52 14.83
N PRO A 211 9.96 -13.20 14.95
CA PRO A 211 8.64 -12.57 14.98
C PRO A 211 7.79 -12.95 13.76
N GLN A 212 6.55 -13.37 14.02
CA GLN A 212 5.60 -13.76 12.98
C GLN A 212 4.56 -12.68 12.75
N TRP A 213 4.34 -12.36 11.49
CA TRP A 213 3.41 -11.34 11.02
C TRP A 213 2.40 -11.95 10.04
N LEU A 214 1.30 -11.23 9.83
CA LEU A 214 0.34 -11.48 8.77
C LEU A 214 0.41 -10.31 7.79
N LEU A 215 0.70 -10.61 6.53
CA LEU A 215 0.52 -9.70 5.39
C LEU A 215 -0.90 -9.87 4.86
N ILE A 216 -1.65 -8.76 4.81
CA ILE A 216 -3.08 -8.76 4.49
C ILE A 216 -3.36 -7.66 3.48
N LYS A 217 -3.98 -8.01 2.34
CA LYS A 217 -4.48 -7.04 1.37
C LYS A 217 -5.68 -6.28 1.94
N ARG A 218 -5.69 -4.95 1.81
CA ARG A 218 -6.84 -4.10 2.18
C ARG A 218 -7.92 -4.16 1.10
N ARG A 219 -9.17 -3.95 1.52
CA ARG A 219 -10.33 -3.89 0.62
C ARG A 219 -10.37 -2.52 -0.05
N ASP A 220 -9.80 -2.42 -1.24
CA ASP A 220 -9.78 -1.21 -2.07
C ASP A 220 -10.00 -1.59 -3.54
N ASP A 221 -9.79 -0.68 -4.47
CA ASP A 221 -10.00 -0.91 -5.90
C ASP A 221 -8.95 -1.83 -6.54
N ALA A 222 -7.80 -2.04 -5.90
CA ALA A 222 -6.76 -2.97 -6.35
C ALA A 222 -6.93 -4.39 -5.77
N ALA A 223 -7.92 -4.62 -4.90
CA ALA A 223 -8.21 -5.95 -4.38
C ALA A 223 -8.78 -6.87 -5.47
N ARG A 224 -8.25 -8.09 -5.56
CA ARG A 224 -8.68 -9.13 -6.52
C ARG A 224 -9.00 -10.44 -5.76
N PRO A 225 -10.24 -10.62 -5.27
CA PRO A 225 -10.65 -11.86 -4.60
C PRO A 225 -10.41 -13.10 -5.47
N GLY A 226 -9.88 -14.17 -4.88
CA GLY A 226 -9.55 -15.42 -5.58
C GLY A 226 -8.32 -15.38 -6.50
N SER A 227 -7.64 -14.23 -6.65
CA SER A 227 -6.43 -14.14 -7.47
C SER A 227 -5.24 -14.84 -6.81
N ASP A 228 -4.45 -15.54 -7.63
CA ASP A 228 -3.12 -16.01 -7.26
C ASP A 228 -2.07 -15.25 -8.06
N ILE A 229 -1.82 -14.00 -7.65
CA ILE A 229 -0.92 -13.09 -8.36
C ILE A 229 0.48 -13.66 -8.58
N ALA A 230 0.97 -14.50 -7.65
CA ALA A 230 2.28 -15.14 -7.77
C ALA A 230 2.34 -16.13 -8.94
N ALA A 231 1.25 -16.86 -9.18
CA ALA A 231 1.12 -17.78 -10.31
C ALA A 231 0.75 -17.07 -11.62
N GLU A 232 -0.07 -16.02 -11.55
CA GLU A 232 -0.51 -15.24 -12.72
C GLU A 232 0.63 -14.42 -13.33
N ARG A 233 1.57 -13.96 -12.51
CA ARG A 233 2.69 -13.09 -12.89
C ARG A 233 4.00 -13.59 -12.27
N PRO A 234 4.53 -14.76 -12.69
CA PRO A 234 5.71 -15.38 -12.06
C PRO A 234 7.05 -14.75 -12.47
N GLU A 235 7.05 -13.87 -13.48
CA GLU A 235 8.26 -13.35 -14.10
C GLU A 235 8.94 -12.21 -13.31
N SER A 236 10.23 -12.00 -13.51
CA SER A 236 10.94 -10.83 -13.00
C SER A 236 10.42 -9.55 -13.65
N VAL A 237 10.23 -8.50 -12.85
CA VAL A 237 9.97 -7.13 -13.39
C VAL A 237 11.23 -6.49 -13.97
N LYS A 238 12.41 -7.07 -13.74
CA LYS A 238 13.69 -6.57 -14.23
C LYS A 238 14.10 -7.21 -15.56
N SER A 239 14.00 -8.54 -15.66
CA SER A 239 14.46 -9.28 -16.85
C SER A 239 13.34 -9.94 -17.66
N GLY A 240 12.12 -10.03 -17.12
CA GLY A 240 11.04 -10.82 -17.71
C GLY A 240 11.22 -12.34 -17.57
N ARG A 241 12.28 -12.80 -16.90
CA ARG A 241 12.55 -14.23 -16.69
C ARG A 241 11.85 -14.76 -15.45
N THR A 242 11.43 -16.03 -15.47
CA THR A 242 10.91 -16.69 -14.27
C THR A 242 12.04 -17.29 -13.43
N LEU A 243 11.76 -17.56 -12.15
CA LEU A 243 12.70 -18.23 -11.27
C LEU A 243 13.07 -19.63 -11.78
N ASP A 244 12.09 -20.35 -12.33
CA ASP A 244 12.29 -21.71 -12.86
C ASP A 244 13.19 -21.72 -14.10
N GLU A 245 13.12 -20.69 -14.95
CA GLU A 245 14.05 -20.49 -16.07
C GLU A 245 15.49 -20.25 -15.59
N LEU A 246 15.69 -19.44 -14.54
CA LEU A 246 17.04 -19.23 -13.98
C LEU A 246 17.63 -20.50 -13.39
N LEU A 247 16.80 -21.31 -12.73
CA LEU A 247 17.23 -22.60 -12.18
C LEU A 247 17.54 -23.63 -13.26
N ALA A 248 16.89 -23.56 -14.42
CA ALA A 248 17.17 -24.44 -15.55
C ALA A 248 18.50 -24.09 -16.24
N ASP A 249 18.80 -22.79 -16.40
CA ASP A 249 20.07 -22.33 -17.00
C ASP A 249 21.31 -22.61 -16.13
N GLY A 250 21.12 -22.70 -14.81
CA GLY A 250 22.19 -22.96 -13.86
C GLY A 250 22.59 -24.43 -13.70
N ARG A 251 21.86 -25.35 -14.35
CA ARG A 251 22.14 -26.80 -14.35
C ARG A 251 22.85 -27.24 -15.62
#